data_AF-A0A921ZXP7-F1
#
_entry.id   AF-A0A921ZXP7-F1
#
_cell.length_a   1.000
_cell.length_b   1.000
_cell.length_c   1.000
_cell.angle_alpha   90.00
_cell.angle_beta   90.00
_cell.angle_gamma   90.00
#
_symmetry.space_group_name_H-M   'P 1'
#
loop_
_entity.id
_entity.type
_entity.pdbx_description
1 polymer ?
#
loop_
_entity_poly.entity_id
_entity_poly.type
_entity_poly.pdbx_seq_one_letter_code
_entity_poly.pdbx_strand_id
1 'polypeptide(L)'
;MSNVKISESSIQIIINDIIKTSAPYCLMPNLVIPFYPNKIEVCPARTLLSYVEATVRLRSEDNTDRLFLTTKKPFRNASSSTISRWIKEIMRDSGINTDI
;
A
#
# COMPACT_ATOMS: atom_id res chain seq x y z
N MET A 1 1.77 -0.25 11.75
CA MET A 1 2.39 0.35 10.55
C MET A 1 3.69 1.04 10.96
N SER A 2 4.58 0.30 11.58
CA SER A 2 5.66 0.87 12.39
C SER A 2 6.81 1.48 11.57
N ASN A 3 6.88 1.17 10.27
CA ASN A 3 7.99 1.56 9.37
C ASN A 3 7.64 2.69 8.40
N VAL A 4 6.55 3.41 8.65
CA VAL A 4 6.10 4.52 7.80
C VAL A 4 6.48 5.85 8.45
N LYS A 5 7.21 6.69 7.71
CA LYS A 5 7.53 8.06 8.11
C LYS A 5 6.79 9.02 7.20
N ILE A 6 5.94 9.85 7.80
CA ILE A 6 5.19 10.88 7.08
C ILE A 6 5.94 12.20 7.26
N SER A 7 6.18 12.91 6.17
CA SER A 7 6.77 14.24 6.15
C SER A 7 5.87 15.18 5.35
N GLU A 8 6.15 16.48 5.37
CA GLU A 8 5.33 17.48 4.67
C GLU A 8 5.34 17.29 3.13
N SER A 9 6.45 16.79 2.58
CA SER A 9 6.68 16.68 1.14
C SER A 9 6.51 15.27 0.57
N SER A 10 6.60 14.24 1.41
CA SER A 10 6.49 12.84 0.97
C SER A 10 6.20 11.88 2.11
N ILE A 11 5.77 10.67 1.76
CA ILE A 11 5.68 9.52 2.67
C ILE A 11 6.83 8.58 2.34
N GLN A 12 7.54 8.14 3.37
CA GLN A 12 8.65 7.19 3.24
C GLN A 12 8.30 5.87 3.93
N ILE A 13 8.58 4.75 3.27
CA ILE A 13 8.36 3.41 3.79
C ILE A 13 9.68 2.65 3.69
N ILE A 14 10.23 2.30 4.86
CA ILE A 14 11.49 1.54 4.93
C ILE A 14 11.14 0.05 4.89
N ILE A 15 11.77 -0.67 3.97
CA ILE A 15 11.61 -2.12 3.85
C ILE A 15 12.62 -2.79 4.77
N ASN A 16 12.14 -3.22 5.94
CA ASN A 16 12.97 -3.87 6.96
C ASN A 16 13.26 -5.34 6.68
N ASP A 17 12.45 -5.96 5.83
CA ASP A 17 12.62 -7.36 5.46
C ASP A 17 13.84 -7.55 4.54
N ILE A 18 14.56 -8.66 4.73
CA ILE A 18 15.59 -9.10 3.78
C ILE A 18 14.88 -9.61 2.53
N ILE A 19 15.07 -8.91 1.42
CA ILE A 19 14.51 -9.27 0.12
C ILE A 19 15.62 -9.78 -0.81
N LYS A 20 15.27 -10.32 -1.98
CA LYS A 20 16.23 -10.84 -2.97
C LYS A 20 17.33 -9.83 -3.33
N THR A 21 17.02 -8.54 -3.31
CA THR A 21 17.95 -7.45 -3.61
C THR A 21 18.67 -6.89 -2.38
N SER A 22 18.48 -7.48 -1.21
CA SER A 22 19.24 -7.15 0.00
C SER A 22 20.61 -7.85 -0.06
N ALA A 23 21.65 -7.13 0.32
CA ALA A 23 23.01 -7.67 0.43
C ALA A 23 23.70 -7.08 1.66
N PRO A 24 24.67 -7.80 2.25
CA PRO A 24 25.57 -7.23 3.25
C PRO A 24 26.17 -5.93 2.71
N TYR A 25 26.13 -4.87 3.51
CA TYR A 25 26.62 -3.53 3.17
C TYR A 25 25.82 -2.75 2.11
N CYS A 26 24.68 -3.25 1.64
CA CYS A 26 23.78 -2.45 0.80
C CYS A 26 22.76 -1.69 1.66
N LEU A 27 22.41 -0.48 1.20
CA LEU A 27 21.38 0.32 1.85
C LEU A 27 20.03 -0.38 1.74
N MET A 28 19.26 -0.29 2.83
CA MET A 28 17.90 -0.82 2.85
C MET A 28 17.02 -0.06 1.84
N PRO A 29 16.17 -0.77 1.08
CA PRO A 29 15.25 -0.11 0.18
C PRO A 29 14.31 0.86 0.91
N ASN A 30 14.20 2.07 0.39
CA ASN A 30 13.27 3.09 0.88
C ASN A 30 12.31 3.49 -0.23
N LEU A 31 11.03 3.19 -0.05
CA LEU A 31 9.98 3.62 -0.96
C LEU A 31 9.54 5.04 -0.59
N VAL A 32 9.82 5.99 -1.50
CA VAL A 32 9.43 7.40 -1.34
C VAL A 32 8.22 7.69 -2.23
N ILE A 33 7.12 8.11 -1.62
CA ILE A 33 5.87 8.44 -2.28
C ILE A 33 5.65 9.97 -2.16
N PRO A 34 5.84 10.75 -3.22
CA PRO A 34 5.68 12.20 -3.17
C PRO A 34 4.20 12.62 -3.18
N PHE A 35 3.92 13.82 -2.63
CA PHE A 35 2.61 14.45 -2.77
C PHE A 35 2.47 15.15 -4.12
N TYR A 36 1.28 15.06 -4.72
CA TYR A 36 0.90 15.73 -5.96
C TYR A 36 -0.25 16.73 -5.68
N PRO A 37 0.03 17.91 -5.12
CA PRO A 37 -1.01 18.86 -4.70
C PRO A 37 -1.87 19.39 -5.86
N ASN A 38 -1.29 19.49 -7.06
CA ASN A 38 -2.00 19.97 -8.25
C ASN A 38 -2.89 18.91 -8.92
N LYS A 39 -2.75 17.64 -8.53
CA LYS A 39 -3.48 16.50 -9.12
C LYS A 39 -3.89 15.52 -8.02
N ILE A 40 -4.76 15.98 -7.13
CA ILE A 40 -5.16 15.27 -5.92
C ILE A 40 -5.80 13.91 -6.27
N GLU A 41 -6.56 13.83 -7.37
CA GLU A 41 -7.28 12.62 -7.80
C GLU A 41 -6.37 11.43 -8.13
N VAL A 42 -5.10 11.69 -8.46
CA VAL A 42 -4.11 10.66 -8.79
C VAL A 42 -2.93 10.64 -7.81
N CYS A 43 -3.08 11.27 -6.64
CA CYS A 43 -2.00 11.41 -5.66
C CYS A 43 -1.90 10.18 -4.73
N PRO A 44 -0.92 9.27 -4.94
CA PRO A 44 -0.81 8.05 -4.15
C PRO A 44 -0.56 8.30 -2.65
N ALA A 45 0.19 9.36 -2.31
CA ALA A 45 0.45 9.71 -0.91
C ALA A 45 -0.85 10.10 -0.19
N ARG A 46 -1.71 10.90 -0.84
CA ARG A 46 -3.01 11.27 -0.28
C ARG A 46 -3.92 10.06 -0.16
N THR A 47 -3.99 9.22 -1.20
CA THR A 47 -4.74 7.97 -1.16
C THR A 47 -4.32 7.07 -0.01
N LEU A 48 -3.01 6.93 0.23
CA LEU A 48 -2.48 6.13 1.32
C LEU A 48 -2.95 6.64 2.69
N LEU A 49 -2.85 7.95 2.94
CA LEU A 49 -3.31 8.55 4.20
C LEU A 49 -4.81 8.34 4.41
N SER A 50 -5.63 8.66 3.40
CA SER A 50 -7.09 8.49 3.47
C SER A 50 -7.49 7.03 3.67
N TYR A 51 -6.76 6.09 3.06
CA TYR A 51 -7.01 4.66 3.24
C TYR A 51 -6.67 4.20 4.67
N VAL A 52 -5.55 4.65 5.24
CA VAL A 52 -5.17 4.32 6.63
C VAL A 52 -6.20 4.86 7.61
N GLU A 53 -6.63 6.10 7.44
CA GLU A 53 -7.67 6.73 8.26
C GLU A 53 -9.00 5.97 8.18
N ALA A 54 -9.46 5.64 6.97
CA ALA A 54 -10.72 4.92 6.77
C ALA A 54 -10.68 3.49 7.35
N THR A 55 -9.50 2.86 7.38
CA THR A 55 -9.35 1.46 7.82
C THR A 55 -8.96 1.31 9.29
N VAL A 56 -8.62 2.40 10.00
CA VAL A 56 -8.07 2.33 11.38
C VAL A 56 -8.97 1.55 12.34
N ARG A 57 -10.30 1.72 12.23
CA ARG A 57 -11.29 1.06 13.09
C ARG A 57 -11.53 -0.42 12.76
N LEU A 58 -11.05 -0.87 11.61
CA LEU A 58 -11.20 -2.25 11.14
C LEU A 58 -9.98 -3.12 11.47
N ARG A 59 -8.90 -2.49 11.96
CA ARG A 59 -7.63 -3.15 12.25
C ARG A 59 -7.68 -3.84 13.61
N SER A 60 -7.07 -5.02 13.67
CA SER A 60 -6.77 -5.75 14.90
C SER A 60 -5.27 -5.74 15.14
N GLU A 61 -4.83 -6.23 16.30
CA GLU A 61 -3.42 -6.36 16.64
C GLU A 61 -2.66 -7.18 15.58
N ASP A 62 -3.30 -8.20 15.00
CA ASP A 62 -2.69 -9.09 13.99
C ASP A 62 -2.43 -8.46 12.62
N ASN A 63 -3.09 -7.34 12.30
CA ASN A 63 -3.02 -6.71 10.97
C ASN A 63 -2.53 -5.25 11.02
N THR A 64 -2.12 -4.76 12.19
CA THR A 64 -1.69 -3.37 12.37
C THR A 64 -0.49 -3.00 11.50
N ASP A 65 0.40 -3.94 11.20
CA ASP A 65 1.60 -3.70 10.38
C ASP A 65 1.44 -3.99 8.88
N ARG A 66 0.27 -4.42 8.43
CA ARG A 66 -0.01 -4.70 7.01
C ARG A 66 -0.88 -3.61 6.42
N LEU A 67 -0.59 -3.21 5.18
CA LEU A 67 -1.36 -2.14 4.53
C LEU A 67 -2.76 -2.60 4.13
N PHE A 68 -2.85 -3.59 3.25
CA PHE A 68 -4.11 -3.98 2.61
C PHE A 68 -4.95 -4.94 3.47
N LEU A 69 -6.23 -4.62 3.64
CA LEU A 69 -7.20 -5.43 4.37
C LEU A 69 -8.22 -6.05 3.39
N THR A 70 -8.73 -7.23 3.70
CA THR A 70 -9.88 -7.81 2.98
C THR A 70 -11.14 -7.00 3.24
N THR A 71 -12.07 -6.98 2.28
CA THR A 71 -13.30 -6.19 2.36
C THR A 71 -14.41 -6.83 3.19
N LYS A 72 -14.33 -8.14 3.44
CA LYS A 72 -15.31 -8.91 4.24
C LYS A 72 -14.76 -9.21 5.63
N LYS A 73 -15.67 -9.28 6.62
CA LYS A 73 -15.35 -9.77 7.97
C LYS A 73 -14.97 -11.26 7.93
N PRO A 74 -14.00 -11.70 8.76
CA PRO A 74 -13.09 -10.86 9.56
C PRO A 74 -12.10 -10.12 8.64
N PHE A 75 -11.87 -8.81 8.87
CA PHE A 75 -11.02 -7.95 8.04
C PHE A 75 -9.54 -8.34 8.18
N ARG A 76 -9.10 -9.33 7.40
CA ARG A 76 -7.75 -9.90 7.47
C ARG A 76 -6.80 -9.19 6.51
N ASN A 77 -5.52 -9.54 6.57
CA ASN A 77 -4.54 -9.12 5.57
C ASN A 77 -4.93 -9.64 4.18
N ALA A 78 -4.97 -8.77 3.17
CA ALA A 78 -5.18 -9.19 1.80
C ALA A 78 -3.95 -9.94 1.28
N SER A 79 -4.16 -11.09 0.62
CA SER A 79 -3.08 -11.83 -0.05
C SER A 79 -2.69 -11.18 -1.36
N SER A 80 -1.51 -11.54 -1.89
CA SER A 80 -1.09 -11.15 -3.25
C SER A 80 -2.11 -11.56 -4.32
N SER A 81 -2.69 -12.75 -4.20
CA SER A 81 -3.74 -13.23 -5.11
C SER A 81 -5.02 -12.37 -5.04
N THR A 82 -5.40 -11.92 -3.85
CA THR A 82 -6.56 -11.04 -3.65
C THR A 82 -6.33 -9.67 -4.31
N ILE A 83 -5.15 -9.09 -4.08
CA ILE A 83 -4.77 -7.79 -4.68
C ILE A 83 -4.70 -7.91 -6.21
N SER A 84 -4.09 -8.98 -6.74
CA SER A 84 -4.03 -9.26 -8.18
C SER A 84 -5.43 -9.31 -8.80
N ARG A 85 -6.37 -9.98 -8.14
CA ARG A 85 -7.77 -10.03 -8.58
C ARG A 85 -8.41 -8.64 -8.60
N TRP A 86 -8.26 -7.84 -7.54
CA TRP A 86 -8.81 -6.48 -7.50
C TRP A 86 -8.25 -5.58 -8.59
N ILE A 87 -6.95 -5.66 -8.85
CA ILE A 87 -6.32 -4.90 -9.94
C ILE A 87 -6.97 -5.27 -11.28
N LYS A 88 -7.12 -6.56 -11.57
CA LYS A 88 -7.77 -7.02 -12.81
C LYS A 88 -9.23 -6.59 -12.91
N GLU A 89 -9.99 -6.69 -11.80
CA GLU A 89 -11.38 -6.24 -11.75
C GLU A 89 -11.48 -4.73 -12.08
N ILE A 90 -10.67 -3.88 -11.43
CA ILE A 90 -10.66 -2.44 -11.68
C ILE A 90 -10.21 -2.10 -13.11
N MET A 91 -9.20 -2.80 -13.64
CA MET A 91 -8.76 -2.61 -15.03
C MET A 91 -9.87 -2.94 -16.03
N ARG A 92 -10.56 -4.06 -15.83
CA ARG A 92 -11.69 -4.47 -16.69
C ARG A 92 -12.85 -3.47 -16.59
N ASP A 93 -13.19 -3.02 -15.38
CA ASP A 93 -14.24 -2.02 -15.17
C ASP A 93 -13.88 -0.66 -15.81
N SER A 94 -12.58 -0.39 -15.95
CA SER A 94 -12.04 0.76 -16.67
C SER A 94 -11.93 0.56 -18.20
N GLY A 95 -12.41 -0.56 -18.73
CA GLY A 95 -12.34 -0.88 -20.16
C GLY A 95 -10.96 -1.33 -20.67
N ILE A 96 -10.04 -1.68 -19.78
CA ILE A 96 -8.70 -2.18 -20.14
C ILE A 96 -8.74 -3.71 -20.27
N ASN A 97 -8.24 -4.25 -21.38
CA ASN A 97 -8.14 -5.69 -21.59
C ASN A 97 -7.09 -6.30 -20.64
N THR A 98 -7.50 -7.33 -19.89
CA THR A 98 -6.65 -8.05 -18.92
C THR A 98 -6.38 -9.51 -19.30
N ASP A 99 -6.84 -9.94 -20.48
CA ASP A 99 -6.58 -11.27 -21.03
C ASP A 99 -5.17 -11.27 -21.64
N ILE A 100 -4.25 -11.94 -20.95
CA ILE A 100 -2.85 -12.18 -21.37
C ILE A 100 -2.65 -13.67 -21.46
#